data_AF-A0A485KLX5-F1
#
_entry.id   AF-A0A485KLX5-F1
#
_cell.length_a   1.000
_cell.length_b   1.000
_cell.length_c   1.000
_cell.angle_alpha   90.00
_cell.angle_beta   90.00
_cell.angle_gamma   90.00
#
_symmetry.space_group_name_H-M   'P 1'
#
loop_
_entity.id
_entity.type
_entity.pdbx_description
1 polymer ?
#
loop_
_entity_poly.entity_id
_entity_poly.type
_entity_poly.pdbx_seq_one_letter_code
_entity_poly.pdbx_strand_id
1 'polypeptide(L)'
;MSRRLHRCRPRWCRFGVTFSWSTISDVDLFSVNEYGDRLKAALKTLWALLTAAVLHLNWTEHNKVQYDGASALSCHVWNELSFLSWTASVRQWLRLQDPDCPVRSSAFEVMATQRVQGGYRALWAKYPNSLLLAPTAADPRARH
;
A
#
# COMPACT_ATOMS: atom_id res chain seq x y z
N MET A 1 -10.46 -2.00 -15.23
CA MET A 1 -9.74 -2.07 -13.94
C MET A 1 -8.33 -2.68 -14.00
N SER A 2 -8.00 -3.57 -14.95
CA SER A 2 -6.70 -4.32 -15.01
C SER A 2 -5.41 -3.48 -15.16
N ARG A 3 -5.40 -2.38 -15.93
CA ARG A 3 -4.14 -1.64 -16.23
C ARG A 3 -3.51 -0.88 -15.04
N ARG A 4 -4.27 -0.63 -13.97
CA ARG A 4 -3.84 0.25 -12.86
C ARG A 4 -3.03 -0.51 -11.81
N LEU A 5 -3.44 -1.73 -11.45
CA LEU A 5 -2.68 -2.63 -10.55
C LEU A 5 -1.40 -3.17 -11.21
N HIS A 6 -1.38 -3.31 -12.53
CA HIS A 6 -0.15 -3.66 -13.27
C HIS A 6 0.98 -2.65 -13.05
N ARG A 7 0.67 -1.40 -12.66
CA ARG A 7 1.70 -0.41 -12.35
C ARG A 7 2.39 -0.66 -11.01
N CYS A 8 1.74 -1.38 -10.07
CA CYS A 8 2.35 -1.80 -8.81
C CYS A 8 3.27 -3.01 -9.01
N ARG A 9 3.00 -3.86 -10.01
CA ARG A 9 3.69 -5.13 -10.28
C ARG A 9 5.23 -5.07 -10.21
N PRO A 10 5.95 -4.12 -10.85
CA PRO A 10 7.42 -4.11 -10.83
C PRO A 10 8.02 -4.05 -9.42
N ARG A 11 7.28 -3.48 -8.46
CA ARG A 11 7.71 -3.24 -7.08
C ARG A 11 7.55 -4.46 -6.17
N TRP A 12 6.80 -5.45 -6.65
CA TRP A 12 6.48 -6.68 -5.94
C TRP A 12 7.07 -7.92 -6.65
N CYS A 13 7.60 -7.75 -7.87
CA CYS A 13 8.26 -8.81 -8.64
C CYS A 13 9.39 -9.52 -7.88
N ARG A 14 10.12 -8.80 -7.00
CA ARG A 14 11.19 -9.41 -6.19
C ARG A 14 10.69 -10.55 -5.29
N PHE A 15 9.44 -10.47 -4.85
CA PHE A 15 8.79 -11.48 -4.01
C PHE A 15 7.94 -12.46 -4.84
N GLY A 16 7.99 -12.40 -6.17
CA GLY A 16 7.16 -13.25 -7.05
C GLY A 16 5.67 -12.94 -6.99
N VAL A 17 5.26 -11.86 -6.33
CA VAL A 17 3.85 -11.52 -6.11
C VAL A 17 3.23 -10.98 -7.40
N THR A 18 2.10 -11.56 -7.77
CA THR A 18 1.33 -11.16 -8.95
C THR A 18 0.09 -10.34 -8.55
N PHE A 19 -0.33 -9.47 -9.46
CA PHE A 19 -1.61 -8.77 -9.35
C PHE A 19 -2.46 -9.21 -10.53
N SER A 20 -3.25 -10.26 -10.33
CA SER A 20 -4.24 -10.74 -11.29
C SER A 20 -5.64 -10.64 -10.67
N TRP A 21 -6.67 -10.59 -11.50
CA TRP A 21 -8.04 -10.60 -10.98
C TRP A 21 -8.33 -11.86 -10.16
N SER A 22 -7.79 -13.01 -10.57
CA SER A 22 -7.92 -14.27 -9.84
C SER A 22 -7.42 -14.20 -8.40
N THR A 23 -6.24 -13.61 -8.15
CA THR A 23 -5.71 -13.45 -6.79
C THR A 23 -6.44 -12.38 -5.98
N ILE A 24 -7.06 -11.40 -6.65
CA ILE A 24 -7.88 -10.35 -6.02
C ILE A 24 -9.24 -10.88 -5.58
N SER A 25 -9.88 -11.71 -6.42
CA SER A 25 -11.15 -12.35 -6.09
C SER A 25 -10.98 -13.52 -5.12
N ASP A 26 -9.86 -14.23 -5.21
CA ASP A 26 -9.51 -15.34 -4.33
C ASP A 26 -8.11 -15.13 -3.74
N VAL A 27 -8.12 -14.67 -2.49
CA VAL A 27 -6.93 -14.29 -1.72
C VAL A 27 -6.09 -15.52 -1.35
N ASP A 28 -6.62 -16.73 -1.46
CA ASP A 28 -5.88 -17.96 -1.15
C ASP A 28 -4.98 -18.41 -2.29
N LEU A 29 -5.21 -17.91 -3.50
CA LEU A 29 -4.29 -18.04 -4.63
C LEU A 29 -3.03 -17.18 -4.50
N PHE A 30 -2.87 -16.42 -3.40
CA PHE A 30 -1.69 -15.58 -3.17
C PHE A 30 -0.42 -16.43 -3.03
N SER A 31 0.47 -16.27 -4.01
CA SER A 31 1.77 -16.95 -4.06
C SER A 31 2.93 -15.96 -3.96
N VAL A 32 4.03 -16.43 -3.36
CA VAL A 32 5.32 -15.74 -3.31
C VAL A 32 6.40 -16.68 -3.85
N ASN A 33 7.54 -16.12 -4.26
CA ASN A 33 8.73 -16.92 -4.56
C ASN A 33 9.45 -17.36 -3.27
N GLU A 34 10.49 -18.18 -3.39
CA GLU A 34 11.28 -18.70 -2.26
C GLU A 34 11.81 -17.59 -1.34
N TYR A 35 12.21 -16.43 -1.90
CA TYR A 35 12.65 -15.27 -1.13
C TYR A 35 11.55 -14.65 -0.25
N GLY A 36 10.30 -14.76 -0.67
CA GLY A 36 9.14 -14.22 0.04
C GLY A 36 8.50 -15.21 1.00
N ASP A 37 8.88 -16.49 1.01
CA ASP A 37 8.15 -17.54 1.74
C ASP A 37 8.16 -17.30 3.26
N ARG A 38 9.33 -16.96 3.81
CA ARG A 38 9.47 -16.55 5.22
C ARG A 38 8.62 -15.34 5.59
N LEU A 39 8.35 -14.45 4.62
CA LEU A 39 7.62 -13.20 4.79
C LEU A 39 6.18 -13.29 4.23
N LYS A 40 5.71 -14.48 3.87
CA LYS A 40 4.47 -14.67 3.09
C LYS A 40 3.25 -14.05 3.75
N ALA A 41 3.09 -14.23 5.06
CA ALA A 41 1.96 -13.68 5.81
C ALA A 41 1.96 -12.13 5.79
N ALA A 42 3.13 -11.52 5.97
CA ALA A 42 3.28 -10.07 5.91
C ALA A 42 3.09 -9.54 4.48
N LEU A 43 3.64 -10.23 3.48
CA LEU A 43 3.44 -9.90 2.07
C LEU A 43 1.97 -9.99 1.67
N LYS A 44 1.25 -11.05 2.07
CA LYS A 44 -0.19 -11.23 1.83
C LYS A 44 -0.98 -10.06 2.43
N THR A 45 -0.64 -9.67 3.66
CA THR A 45 -1.30 -8.56 4.36
C THR A 45 -1.05 -7.22 3.67
N LEU A 46 0.21 -6.87 3.41
CA LEU A 46 0.56 -5.61 2.76
C LEU A 46 -0.01 -5.51 1.35
N TRP A 47 -0.04 -6.64 0.63
CA TRP A 47 -0.66 -6.76 -0.68
C TRP A 47 -2.18 -6.56 -0.61
N ALA A 48 -2.87 -7.19 0.36
CA ALA A 48 -4.30 -7.03 0.55
C ALA A 48 -4.67 -5.56 0.86
N LEU A 49 -3.90 -4.90 1.72
CA LEU A 49 -4.09 -3.47 2.03
C LEU A 49 -3.88 -2.59 0.78
N LEU A 50 -2.90 -2.91 -0.07
CA LEU A 50 -2.68 -2.18 -1.33
C LEU A 50 -3.84 -2.39 -2.30
N THR A 51 -4.29 -3.63 -2.47
CA THR A 51 -5.41 -3.98 -3.34
C THR A 51 -6.69 -3.28 -2.87
N ALA A 52 -6.99 -3.31 -1.58
CA ALA A 52 -8.14 -2.62 -1.00
C ALA A 52 -8.07 -1.11 -1.24
N ALA A 53 -6.93 -0.47 -0.96
CA ALA A 53 -6.73 0.97 -1.19
C ALA A 53 -6.91 1.36 -2.67
N VAL A 54 -6.37 0.55 -3.59
CA VAL A 54 -6.49 0.77 -5.04
C VAL A 54 -7.92 0.56 -5.54
N LEU A 55 -8.61 -0.47 -5.06
CA LEU A 55 -10.01 -0.72 -5.42
C LEU A 55 -10.91 0.41 -4.92
N HIS A 56 -10.73 0.84 -3.67
CA HIS A 56 -11.45 1.98 -3.10
C HIS A 56 -11.20 3.25 -3.90
N LEU A 57 -9.95 3.57 -4.24
CA LEU A 57 -9.64 4.73 -5.08
C LEU A 57 -10.29 4.63 -6.47
N ASN A 58 -10.29 3.47 -7.10
CA ASN A 58 -10.96 3.29 -8.39
C ASN A 58 -12.47 3.50 -8.30
N TRP A 59 -13.10 2.99 -7.24
CA TRP A 59 -14.52 3.18 -6.98
C TRP A 59 -14.87 4.66 -6.78
N THR A 60 -14.15 5.34 -5.87
CA THR A 60 -14.39 6.75 -5.55
C THR A 60 -14.20 7.65 -6.78
N GLU A 61 -13.16 7.43 -7.57
CA GLU A 61 -12.91 8.24 -8.76
C GLU A 61 -13.88 7.92 -9.90
N HIS A 62 -14.33 6.67 -10.02
CA HIS A 62 -15.39 6.33 -10.97
C HIS A 62 -16.68 7.09 -10.64
N ASN A 63 -17.08 7.07 -9.37
CA ASN A 63 -18.30 7.75 -8.92
C ASN A 63 -18.23 9.27 -9.13
N LYS A 64 -17.11 9.91 -8.81
CA LYS A 64 -16.95 11.35 -9.05
C LYS A 64 -17.08 11.73 -10.52
N VAL A 65 -16.50 10.94 -11.42
CA VAL A 65 -16.60 11.18 -12.87
C VAL A 65 -18.03 10.96 -13.35
N GLN A 66 -18.69 9.91 -12.84
CA GLN A 66 -20.05 9.54 -13.27
C GLN A 66 -21.13 10.48 -12.73
N TYR A 67 -21.02 10.93 -11.48
CA TYR A 67 -22.08 11.62 -10.76
C TYR A 67 -21.78 13.10 -10.47
N ASP A 68 -20.51 13.48 -10.31
CA ASP A 68 -20.11 14.84 -9.90
C ASP A 68 -19.53 15.67 -11.06
N GLY A 69 -19.49 15.11 -12.28
CA GLY A 69 -18.92 15.78 -13.45
C GLY A 69 -17.40 16.04 -13.35
N ALA A 70 -16.72 15.35 -12.44
CA ALA A 70 -15.28 15.52 -12.25
C ALA A 70 -14.48 14.98 -13.45
N SER A 71 -13.30 15.56 -13.69
CA SER A 71 -12.37 15.03 -14.69
C SER A 71 -11.60 13.82 -14.16
N ALA A 72 -11.28 12.88 -15.05
CA ALA A 72 -10.53 11.69 -14.67
C ALA A 72 -9.10 12.05 -14.23
N LEU A 73 -8.64 11.44 -13.12
CA LEU A 73 -7.28 11.65 -12.63
C LEU A 73 -6.22 11.26 -13.65
N SER A 74 -5.15 12.07 -13.70
CA SER A 74 -3.93 11.71 -14.43
C SER A 74 -3.24 10.50 -13.80
N CYS A 75 -2.43 9.80 -14.60
CA CYS A 75 -1.71 8.61 -14.14
C CYS A 75 -0.74 8.91 -12.99
N HIS A 76 -0.17 10.13 -12.94
CA HIS A 76 0.77 10.52 -11.89
C HIS A 76 0.06 10.67 -10.54
N VAL A 77 -1.03 11.45 -10.53
CA VAL A 77 -1.85 11.68 -9.33
C VAL A 77 -2.42 10.37 -8.80
N TRP A 78 -2.84 9.48 -9.69
CA TRP A 78 -3.36 8.17 -9.29
C TRP A 78 -2.31 7.29 -8.58
N ASN A 79 -1.07 7.27 -9.08
CA ASN A 79 0.04 6.53 -8.47
C ASN A 79 0.35 7.06 -7.07
N GLU A 80 0.31 8.39 -6.93
CA GLU A 80 0.59 9.09 -5.68
C GLU A 80 -0.51 8.86 -4.64
N LEU A 81 -1.78 9.01 -5.02
CA LEU A 81 -2.91 8.74 -4.13
C LEU A 81 -3.00 7.26 -3.74
N SER A 82 -2.69 6.33 -4.66
CA SER A 82 -2.64 4.90 -4.34
C SER A 82 -1.56 4.61 -3.29
N PHE A 83 -0.39 5.24 -3.41
CA PHE A 83 0.69 5.10 -2.44
C PHE A 83 0.32 5.70 -1.07
N LEU A 84 -0.24 6.91 -1.04
CA LEU A 84 -0.65 7.57 0.21
C LEU A 84 -1.78 6.80 0.91
N SER A 85 -2.78 6.34 0.15
CA SER A 85 -3.90 5.55 0.70
C SER A 85 -3.41 4.21 1.24
N TRP A 86 -2.50 3.55 0.52
CA TRP A 86 -1.89 2.31 0.97
C TRP A 86 -1.04 2.51 2.23
N THR A 87 -0.14 3.50 2.27
CA THR A 87 0.69 3.77 3.45
C THR A 87 -0.13 4.19 4.66
N ALA A 88 -1.23 4.92 4.47
CA ALA A 88 -2.20 5.20 5.54
C ALA A 88 -2.85 3.91 6.07
N SER A 89 -3.27 3.01 5.18
CA SER A 89 -3.86 1.71 5.55
C SER A 89 -2.86 0.83 6.30
N VAL A 90 -1.61 0.77 5.84
CA VAL A 90 -0.52 0.04 6.50
C VAL A 90 -0.21 0.62 7.87
N ARG A 91 -0.10 1.95 7.98
CA ARG A 91 0.11 2.64 9.25
C ARG A 91 -0.99 2.33 10.25
N GLN A 92 -2.25 2.38 9.81
CA GLN A 92 -3.40 2.03 10.66
C GLN A 92 -3.34 0.57 11.08
N TRP A 93 -3.09 -0.35 10.15
CA TRP A 93 -2.97 -1.77 10.46
C TRP A 93 -1.86 -2.04 11.49
N LEU A 94 -0.67 -1.45 11.31
CA LEU A 94 0.47 -1.59 12.23
C LEU A 94 0.17 -1.08 13.65
N ARG A 95 -0.62 0.00 13.79
CA ARG A 95 -1.05 0.53 15.08
C ARG A 95 -2.00 -0.40 15.82
N LEU A 96 -2.79 -1.17 15.08
CA LEU A 96 -3.77 -2.12 15.63
C LEU A 96 -3.15 -3.48 15.98
N GLN A 97 -1.96 -3.80 15.47
CA GLN A 97 -1.29 -5.07 15.76
C GLN A 97 -0.58 -5.04 17.10
N ASP A 98 -0.58 -6.19 17.78
CA ASP A 98 0.26 -6.46 18.94
C ASP A 98 1.74 -6.13 18.62
N PRO A 99 2.47 -5.38 19.48
CA PRO A 99 3.91 -5.14 19.36
C PRO A 99 4.75 -6.39 19.10
N ASP A 100 4.39 -7.52 19.70
CA ASP A 100 5.14 -8.77 19.64
C ASP A 100 4.65 -9.69 18.50
N CYS A 101 3.69 -9.23 17.68
CA CYS A 101 3.20 -10.00 16.55
C CYS A 101 4.31 -10.22 15.49
N PRO A 102 4.68 -11.47 15.16
CA PRO A 102 5.75 -11.74 14.21
C PRO A 102 5.44 -11.18 12.81
N VAL A 103 4.17 -11.14 12.41
CA VAL A 103 3.72 -10.58 11.13
C VAL A 103 3.97 -9.06 11.08
N ARG A 104 3.84 -8.36 12.21
CA ARG A 104 4.14 -6.92 12.32
C ARG A 104 5.62 -6.66 12.07
N SER A 105 6.50 -7.44 12.69
CA SER A 105 7.95 -7.35 12.49
C SER A 105 8.33 -7.67 11.04
N SER A 106 7.79 -8.75 10.46
CA SER A 106 7.99 -9.08 9.05
C SER A 106 7.45 -8.00 8.10
N ALA A 107 6.37 -7.32 8.44
CA ALA A 107 5.84 -6.22 7.63
C ALA A 107 6.82 -5.04 7.58
N PHE A 108 7.50 -4.70 8.68
CA PHE A 108 8.57 -3.69 8.66
C PHE A 108 9.74 -4.09 7.78
N GLU A 109 10.16 -5.36 7.81
CA GLU A 109 11.24 -5.89 6.96
C GLU A 109 10.89 -5.77 5.47
N VAL A 110 9.66 -6.15 5.11
CA VAL A 110 9.15 -6.00 3.73
C VAL A 110 9.11 -4.53 3.33
N MET A 111 8.60 -3.64 4.18
CA MET A 111 8.53 -2.21 3.88
C MET A 111 9.92 -1.58 3.72
N ALA A 112 10.89 -1.93 4.57
CA ALA A 112 12.27 -1.48 4.45
C ALA A 112 12.88 -1.93 3.11
N THR A 113 12.59 -3.17 2.69
CA THR A 113 13.01 -3.69 1.39
C THR A 113 12.36 -2.93 0.23
N GLN A 114 11.05 -2.66 0.31
CA GLN A 114 10.31 -1.94 -0.72
C GLN A 114 10.73 -0.46 -0.82
N ARG A 115 11.16 0.17 0.28
CA ARG A 115 11.68 1.55 0.31
C ARG A 115 12.89 1.76 -0.58
N VAL A 116 13.77 0.77 -0.64
CA VAL A 116 15.02 0.82 -1.42
C VAL A 116 14.76 0.55 -2.91
N GLN A 117 13.63 -0.08 -3.27
CA GLN A 117 13.32 -0.40 -4.66
C GLN A 117 12.92 0.84 -5.47
N GLY A 118 13.49 0.95 -6.68
CA GLY A 118 13.42 2.15 -7.53
C GLY A 118 12.01 2.61 -7.91
N GLY A 119 10.98 1.76 -7.79
CA GLY A 119 9.60 2.14 -8.06
C GLY A 119 8.91 2.90 -6.93
N TYR A 120 9.30 2.71 -5.67
CA TYR A 120 8.74 3.45 -4.52
C TYR A 120 9.72 4.49 -3.96
N ARG A 121 11.01 4.39 -4.26
CA ARG A 121 12.05 5.29 -3.74
C ARG A 121 11.71 6.78 -3.90
N ALA A 122 11.27 7.20 -5.08
CA ALA A 122 10.89 8.60 -5.34
C ALA A 122 9.69 9.06 -4.51
N LEU A 123 8.69 8.18 -4.31
CA LEU A 123 7.50 8.47 -3.50
C LEU A 123 7.84 8.51 -2.01
N TRP A 124 8.74 7.63 -1.55
CA TRP A 124 9.25 7.68 -0.18
C TRP A 124 10.08 8.93 0.09
N ALA A 125 10.87 9.39 -0.88
CA ALA A 125 11.61 10.64 -0.77
C ALA A 125 10.66 11.85 -0.71
N LYS A 126 9.58 11.85 -1.49
CA LYS A 126 8.55 12.90 -1.46
C LYS A 126 7.70 12.89 -0.18
N TYR A 127 7.43 11.70 0.37
CA TYR A 127 6.60 11.51 1.56
C TYR A 127 7.29 10.67 2.65
N PRO A 128 8.36 11.19 3.27
CA PRO A 128 9.15 10.42 4.24
C PRO A 128 8.34 10.01 5.48
N ASN A 129 7.37 10.85 5.85
CA ASN A 129 6.56 10.72 7.07
C ASN A 129 5.32 9.83 6.92
N SER A 130 5.06 9.28 5.73
CA SER A 130 3.84 8.51 5.45
C SER A 130 3.67 7.24 6.29
N LEU A 131 4.74 6.70 6.89
CA LEU A 131 4.71 5.54 7.80
C LEU A 131 5.03 5.87 9.26
N LEU A 132 5.14 7.14 9.64
CA LEU A 132 5.37 7.48 11.04
C LEU A 132 4.18 6.97 11.88
N LEU A 133 4.48 6.05 12.80
CA LEU A 133 3.46 5.46 13.68
C LEU A 133 3.14 6.36 14.87
N ALA A 134 4.09 7.19 15.30
CA ALA A 134 3.87 8.19 16.32
C ALA A 134 2.77 9.18 15.89
N PRO A 135 1.96 9.70 16.83
CA PRO A 135 1.37 11.00 16.61
C PRO A 135 2.52 11.96 16.33
N THR A 136 2.46 12.76 15.26
CA THR A 136 3.22 14.01 15.27
C THR A 136 2.81 14.68 16.57
N ALA A 137 3.73 14.82 17.53
CA ALA A 137 3.40 15.40 18.82
C ALA A 137 2.58 16.66 18.55
N ALA A 138 1.34 16.68 19.02
CA ALA A 138 0.53 17.88 18.94
C ALA A 138 1.35 18.96 19.64
N ASP A 139 1.66 20.04 18.93
CA ASP A 139 2.38 21.17 19.48
C ASP A 139 1.69 21.57 20.80
N PRO A 140 2.38 21.50 21.95
CA PRO A 140 1.79 21.86 23.23
C PRO A 140 1.32 23.32 23.28
N ARG A 141 1.69 24.14 22.28
CA ARG A 141 1.29 25.55 22.17
C ARG A 141 -0.08 25.79 21.54
N ALA A 142 -0.78 24.76 21.06
CA ALA A 142 -2.12 24.93 20.47
C ALA A 142 -3.25 25.09 21.52
N ARG A 143 -2.90 25.25 22.80
CA ARG A 143 -3.85 25.55 23.88
C ARG A 143 -3.30 26.64 24.78
N HIS A 144 -3.45 27.89 24.36
CA HIS A 144 -3.59 29.05 25.25
C HIS A 144 -4.44 30.10 24.56
#